data_AF-A0A370DDV7-F1
#
_entry.id   AF-A0A370DDV7-F1
#
_cell.length_a   1.000
_cell.length_b   1.000
_cell.length_c   1.000
_cell.angle_alpha   90.00
_cell.angle_beta   90.00
_cell.angle_gamma   90.00
#
_symmetry.space_group_name_H-M   'P 1'
#
loop_
_entity.id
_entity.type
_entity.pdbx_description
1 polymer ?
#
loop_
_entity_poly.entity_id
_entity_poly.type
_entity_poly.pdbx_seq_one_letter_code
_entity_poly.pdbx_strand_id
1 'polypeptide(L)'
;MIQYLKQLRNNHYIKYLEYNYMSYAGIKITSLSLFIVFSLFMTLIFRSYIIEKQSNGINANISNINFHIRKSVDFLINNKKQEYISISKIIFSDKSILEALKNKERDNFYKAVTTKYYSRAKKRDKDFWGLHIILPNNLSFIRVHKPHVADELISEGAKPLIDKVNKSHQLVTGFDAGKFGYFLRVVTPIHSLENNYLGAAEFSISINSLTQYIKTDFGHESLFLIKNIKNKAFLYNLPRTDDGLIHFKSTDSKLFSQYRTDDHSLIQYNNKSYSAISIELSKTAKLIVAIDITKIINEKNIFENNINALIAIVIAIFSMIWFFATRFYINNRRHTEIQLQNALDTIKTLEEIIPICSYCHKIRDDEGAWDRIESYISDHSEAKFSHGICPDCFKEEKEKLNNM
;
A
#
# COMPACT_ATOMS: atom_id res chain seq x y z
N MET A 1 51.44 55.67 -25.52
CA MET A 1 51.02 55.27 -24.15
C MET A 1 49.50 55.14 -24.00
N ILE A 2 48.71 56.12 -24.45
CA ILE A 2 47.24 56.14 -24.33
C ILE A 2 46.53 54.97 -25.07
N GLN A 3 46.97 54.60 -26.28
CA GLN A 3 46.41 53.43 -27.00
C GLN A 3 46.68 52.10 -26.29
N TYR A 4 47.86 51.93 -25.68
CA TYR A 4 48.24 50.74 -24.92
C TYR A 4 47.41 50.59 -23.62
N LEU A 5 47.12 51.71 -22.94
CA LEU A 5 46.22 51.75 -21.78
C LEU A 5 44.76 51.47 -22.17
N LYS A 6 44.28 51.96 -23.32
CA LYS A 6 42.94 51.62 -23.87
C LYS A 6 42.80 50.12 -24.16
N GLN A 7 43.84 49.49 -24.72
CA GLN A 7 43.83 48.07 -25.08
C GLN A 7 43.90 47.14 -23.85
N LEU A 8 44.71 47.48 -22.84
CA LEU A 8 44.75 46.76 -21.56
C LEU A 8 43.42 46.88 -20.80
N ARG A 9 42.78 48.05 -20.82
CA ARG A 9 41.47 48.27 -20.19
C ARG A 9 40.34 47.48 -20.86
N ASN A 10 40.32 47.41 -22.20
CA ASN A 10 39.37 46.57 -22.94
C ASN A 10 39.58 45.07 -22.65
N ASN A 11 40.83 44.59 -22.55
CA ASN A 11 41.11 43.20 -22.21
C ASN A 11 40.69 42.84 -20.78
N HIS A 12 40.86 43.77 -19.82
CA HIS A 12 40.38 43.59 -18.45
C HIS A 12 38.84 43.56 -18.39
N TYR A 13 38.17 44.37 -19.21
CA TYR A 13 36.72 44.41 -19.32
C TYR A 13 36.12 43.14 -19.94
N ILE A 14 36.74 42.60 -21.00
CA ILE A 14 36.32 41.31 -21.60
C ILE A 14 36.53 40.15 -20.61
N LYS A 15 37.66 40.10 -19.89
CA LYS A 15 37.89 39.12 -18.82
C LYS A 15 36.87 39.25 -17.68
N TYR A 16 36.48 40.47 -17.32
CA TYR A 16 35.48 40.72 -16.28
C TYR A 16 34.07 40.26 -16.72
N LEU A 17 33.71 40.48 -17.98
CA LEU A 17 32.47 39.99 -18.58
C LEU A 17 32.45 38.45 -18.66
N GLU A 18 33.52 37.80 -19.13
CA GLU A 18 33.62 36.33 -19.20
C GLU A 18 33.58 35.68 -17.80
N TYR A 19 34.28 36.25 -16.82
CA TYR A 19 34.30 35.75 -15.44
C TYR A 19 32.92 35.85 -14.78
N ASN A 20 32.23 36.98 -14.96
CA ASN A 20 30.87 37.14 -14.45
C ASN A 20 29.86 36.28 -15.21
N TYR A 21 30.01 36.07 -16.52
CA TYR A 21 29.14 35.20 -17.30
C TYR A 21 29.28 33.72 -16.89
N MET A 22 30.52 33.25 -16.66
CA MET A 22 30.81 31.91 -16.14
C MET A 22 30.28 31.71 -14.70
N SER A 23 30.46 32.71 -13.83
CA SER A 23 29.91 32.71 -12.46
C SER A 23 28.37 32.65 -12.45
N TYR A 24 27.72 33.38 -13.36
CA TYR A 24 26.26 33.48 -13.42
C TYR A 24 25.60 32.24 -14.02
N ALA A 25 26.20 31.64 -15.05
CA ALA A 25 25.79 30.34 -15.56
C ALA A 25 25.92 29.27 -14.46
N GLY A 26 26.98 29.33 -13.66
CA GLY A 26 27.20 28.47 -12.49
C GLY A 26 26.07 28.60 -11.46
N ILE A 27 25.73 29.81 -11.01
CA ILE A 27 24.66 30.05 -10.01
C ILE A 27 23.28 29.58 -10.51
N LYS A 28 22.98 29.74 -11.80
CA LYS A 28 21.73 29.21 -12.39
C LYS A 28 21.69 27.69 -12.38
N ILE A 29 22.78 27.04 -12.78
CA ILE A 29 22.86 25.58 -12.83
C ILE A 29 22.77 25.02 -11.42
N THR A 30 23.47 25.60 -10.45
CA THR A 30 23.44 25.15 -9.06
C THR A 30 22.07 25.37 -8.41
N SER A 31 21.44 26.54 -8.57
CA SER A 31 20.10 26.80 -8.02
C SER A 31 19.01 25.94 -8.68
N LEU A 32 19.08 25.71 -10.00
CA LEU A 32 18.20 24.77 -10.69
C LEU A 32 18.39 23.35 -10.17
N SER A 33 19.64 22.90 -10.04
CA SER A 33 19.95 21.55 -9.58
C SER A 33 19.47 21.32 -8.14
N LEU A 34 19.67 22.29 -7.24
CA LEU A 34 19.16 22.27 -5.87
C LEU A 34 17.63 22.22 -5.84
N PHE A 35 16.96 23.00 -6.70
CA PHE A 35 15.50 23.00 -6.79
C PHE A 35 14.96 21.64 -7.28
N ILE A 36 15.56 21.07 -8.32
CA ILE A 36 15.19 19.76 -8.85
C ILE A 36 15.40 18.69 -7.77
N VAL A 37 16.55 18.70 -7.10
CA VAL A 37 16.85 17.75 -6.02
C VAL A 37 15.85 17.88 -4.88
N PHE A 38 15.53 19.09 -4.42
CA PHE A 38 14.55 19.32 -3.37
C PHE A 38 13.15 18.87 -3.79
N SER A 39 12.72 19.19 -5.02
CA SER A 39 11.41 18.78 -5.56
C SER A 39 11.29 17.26 -5.66
N LEU A 40 12.32 16.58 -6.16
CA LEU A 40 12.37 15.12 -6.21
C LEU A 40 12.33 14.52 -4.80
N PHE A 41 13.08 15.08 -3.86
CA PHE A 41 13.10 14.63 -2.47
C PHE A 41 11.73 14.77 -1.80
N MET A 42 11.09 15.93 -1.91
CA MET A 42 9.74 16.16 -1.36
C MET A 42 8.70 15.26 -2.00
N THR A 43 8.82 15.01 -3.31
CA THR A 43 7.96 14.07 -4.04
C THR A 43 8.10 12.64 -3.51
N LEU A 44 9.33 12.18 -3.27
CA LEU A 44 9.59 10.86 -2.72
C LEU A 44 9.02 10.70 -1.30
N ILE A 45 9.19 11.71 -0.44
CA ILE A 45 8.63 11.72 0.92
C ILE A 45 7.10 11.68 0.86
N PHE A 46 6.48 12.57 0.09
CA PHE A 46 5.03 12.67 0.01
C PHE A 46 4.42 11.39 -0.59
N ARG A 47 5.05 10.84 -1.63
CA ARG A 47 4.67 9.55 -2.23
C ARG A 47 4.76 8.43 -1.20
N SER A 48 5.87 8.34 -0.46
CA SER A 48 6.07 7.32 0.57
C SER A 48 4.99 7.40 1.66
N TYR A 49 4.71 8.62 2.14
CA TYR A 49 3.68 8.88 3.14
C TYR A 49 2.28 8.44 2.67
N ILE A 50 1.90 8.78 1.43
CA ILE A 50 0.59 8.38 0.91
C ILE A 50 0.50 6.87 0.71
N ILE A 51 1.52 6.24 0.13
CA ILE A 51 1.56 4.79 -0.07
C ILE A 51 1.41 4.06 1.27
N GLU A 52 2.12 4.52 2.31
CA GLU A 52 2.03 3.95 3.65
C GLU A 52 0.61 4.07 4.21
N LYS A 53 0.02 5.28 4.18
CA LYS A 53 -1.33 5.52 4.70
C LYS A 53 -2.38 4.69 3.98
N GLN A 54 -2.26 4.54 2.66
CA GLN A 54 -3.16 3.71 1.86
C GLN A 54 -2.96 2.22 2.13
N SER A 55 -1.72 1.76 2.19
CA SER A 55 -1.38 0.37 2.53
C SER A 55 -1.98 -0.01 3.88
N ASN A 56 -1.88 0.87 4.88
CA ASN A 56 -2.49 0.68 6.20
C ASN A 56 -4.03 0.57 6.11
N GLY A 57 -4.67 1.41 5.30
CA GLY A 57 -6.12 1.33 5.07
C GLY A 57 -6.56 0.03 4.39
N ILE A 58 -5.84 -0.41 3.36
CA ILE A 58 -6.10 -1.69 2.66
C ILE A 58 -5.90 -2.87 3.61
N ASN A 59 -4.80 -2.89 4.36
CA ASN A 59 -4.50 -3.94 5.33
C ASN A 59 -5.55 -4.00 6.44
N ALA A 60 -6.02 -2.85 6.93
CA ALA A 60 -7.11 -2.79 7.89
C ALA A 60 -8.42 -3.36 7.32
N ASN A 61 -8.76 -3.02 6.08
CA ASN A 61 -9.95 -3.55 5.41
C ASN A 61 -9.87 -5.08 5.22
N ILE A 62 -8.74 -5.57 4.71
CA ILE A 62 -8.47 -7.02 4.58
C ILE A 62 -8.56 -7.69 5.96
N SER A 63 -7.95 -7.11 6.99
CA SER A 63 -8.01 -7.65 8.36
C SER A 63 -9.45 -7.74 8.88
N ASN A 64 -10.27 -6.71 8.65
CA ASN A 64 -11.69 -6.71 9.03
C ASN A 64 -12.46 -7.80 8.29
N ILE A 65 -12.28 -7.92 6.97
CA ILE A 65 -12.89 -9.00 6.17
C ILE A 65 -12.46 -10.37 6.73
N ASN A 66 -11.17 -10.54 7.03
CA ASN A 66 -10.64 -11.78 7.60
C ASN A 66 -11.29 -12.10 8.95
N PHE A 67 -11.45 -11.10 9.80
CA PHE A 67 -12.13 -11.23 11.08
C PHE A 67 -13.59 -11.67 10.91
N HIS A 68 -14.34 -11.02 10.03
CA HIS A 68 -15.75 -11.35 9.76
C HIS A 68 -15.91 -12.76 9.22
N ILE A 69 -15.05 -13.20 8.31
CA ILE A 69 -15.10 -14.57 7.76
C ILE A 69 -14.79 -15.60 8.84
N ARG A 70 -13.75 -15.39 9.65
CA ARG A 70 -13.43 -16.27 10.79
C ARG A 70 -14.61 -16.39 11.75
N LYS A 71 -15.20 -15.25 12.14
CA LYS A 71 -16.38 -15.24 13.01
C LYS A 71 -17.58 -15.95 12.39
N SER A 72 -17.77 -15.82 11.08
CA SER A 72 -18.86 -16.47 10.37
C SER A 72 -18.69 -18.00 10.31
N VAL A 73 -17.47 -18.47 10.04
CA VAL A 73 -17.13 -19.91 10.05
C VAL A 73 -17.28 -20.48 11.47
N ASP A 74 -16.75 -19.78 12.47
CA ASP A 74 -16.88 -20.16 13.88
C ASP A 74 -18.36 -20.22 14.30
N PHE A 75 -19.15 -19.24 13.89
CA PHE A 75 -20.58 -19.20 14.15
C PHE A 75 -21.29 -20.40 13.53
N LEU A 76 -21.01 -20.72 12.26
CA LEU A 76 -21.64 -21.85 11.56
C LEU A 76 -21.30 -23.19 12.24
N ILE A 77 -20.04 -23.41 12.59
CA ILE A 77 -19.60 -24.63 13.29
C ILE A 77 -20.22 -24.71 14.69
N ASN A 78 -20.22 -23.61 15.44
CA ASN A 78 -20.81 -23.57 16.78
C ASN A 78 -22.31 -23.76 16.75
N ASN A 79 -23.02 -23.16 15.78
CA ASN A 79 -24.45 -23.33 15.62
C ASN A 79 -24.80 -24.79 15.34
N LYS A 80 -24.10 -25.44 14.40
CA LYS A 80 -24.22 -26.89 14.15
C LYS A 80 -23.95 -27.69 15.42
N LYS A 81 -22.90 -27.39 16.16
CA LYS A 81 -22.60 -28.04 17.44
C LYS A 81 -23.77 -27.91 18.42
N GLN A 82 -24.30 -26.70 18.62
CA GLN A 82 -25.40 -26.46 19.57
C GLN A 82 -26.70 -27.12 19.14
N GLU A 83 -26.98 -27.18 17.84
CA GLU A 83 -28.11 -27.93 17.29
C GLU A 83 -28.08 -29.40 17.75
N TYR A 84 -26.96 -30.10 17.59
CA TYR A 84 -26.86 -31.52 17.97
C TYR A 84 -26.76 -31.76 19.48
N ILE A 85 -26.24 -30.80 20.24
CA ILE A 85 -26.33 -30.83 21.71
C ILE A 85 -27.81 -30.76 22.14
N SER A 86 -28.58 -29.88 21.49
CA SER A 86 -30.01 -29.70 21.78
C SER A 86 -30.81 -30.93 21.37
N ILE A 87 -30.55 -31.49 20.19
CA ILE A 87 -31.14 -32.77 19.73
C ILE A 87 -30.81 -33.88 20.72
N SER A 88 -29.57 -33.97 21.20
CA SER A 88 -29.18 -34.96 22.21
C SER A 88 -30.01 -34.85 23.48
N LYS A 89 -30.12 -33.63 24.05
CA LYS A 89 -30.94 -33.37 25.24
C LYS A 89 -32.40 -33.78 25.05
N ILE A 90 -32.95 -33.54 23.85
CA ILE A 90 -34.33 -33.91 23.50
C ILE A 90 -34.49 -35.43 23.38
N ILE A 91 -33.54 -36.12 22.75
CA ILE A 91 -33.58 -37.60 22.60
C ILE A 91 -33.49 -38.26 23.98
N PHE A 92 -32.55 -37.80 24.81
CA PHE A 92 -32.27 -38.39 26.12
C PHE A 92 -33.05 -37.75 27.26
N SER A 93 -34.13 -37.01 26.97
CA SER A 93 -35.19 -36.69 27.91
C SER A 93 -36.43 -37.58 27.74
N ASP A 94 -36.50 -38.37 26.66
CA ASP A 94 -37.57 -39.33 26.44
C ASP A 94 -37.37 -40.57 27.32
N LYS A 95 -38.28 -40.75 28.28
CA LYS A 95 -38.26 -41.89 29.21
C LYS A 95 -38.22 -43.23 28.51
N SER A 96 -38.95 -43.41 27.40
CA SER A 96 -38.96 -44.68 26.67
C SER A 96 -37.59 -45.03 26.06
N ILE A 97 -36.83 -44.02 25.66
CA ILE A 97 -35.48 -44.19 25.09
C ILE A 97 -34.48 -44.50 26.20
N LEU A 98 -34.57 -43.80 27.34
CA LEU A 98 -33.70 -44.04 28.49
C LEU A 98 -33.91 -45.42 29.10
N GLU A 99 -35.16 -45.86 29.28
CA GLU A 99 -35.46 -47.20 29.82
C GLU A 99 -34.99 -48.30 28.87
N ALA A 100 -35.23 -48.16 27.56
CA ALA A 100 -34.72 -49.11 26.56
C ALA A 100 -33.18 -49.18 26.57
N LEU A 101 -32.49 -48.06 26.77
CA LEU A 101 -31.03 -48.04 26.90
C LEU A 101 -30.56 -48.69 28.21
N LYS A 102 -31.20 -48.37 29.33
CA LYS A 102 -30.91 -48.93 30.67
C LYS A 102 -31.08 -50.44 30.70
N ASN A 103 -32.14 -50.95 30.09
CA ASN A 103 -32.44 -52.37 29.97
C ASN A 103 -31.69 -53.06 28.81
N LYS A 104 -30.89 -52.30 28.03
CA LYS A 104 -30.16 -52.78 26.84
C LYS A 104 -31.08 -53.38 25.76
N GLU A 105 -32.33 -52.92 25.69
CA GLU A 105 -33.33 -53.31 24.68
C GLU A 105 -33.07 -52.57 23.36
N ARG A 106 -32.13 -53.10 22.57
CA ARG A 106 -31.64 -52.46 21.34
C ARG A 106 -32.74 -52.16 20.31
N ASP A 107 -33.64 -53.10 20.05
CA ASP A 107 -34.69 -52.93 19.04
C ASP A 107 -35.71 -51.88 19.45
N ASN A 108 -36.09 -51.86 20.73
CA ASN A 108 -36.97 -50.85 21.30
C ASN A 108 -36.32 -49.46 21.26
N PHE A 109 -35.04 -49.38 21.63
CA PHE A 109 -34.26 -48.15 21.52
C PHE A 109 -34.20 -47.65 20.07
N TYR A 110 -33.85 -48.54 19.13
CA TYR A 110 -33.74 -48.22 17.71
C TYR A 110 -35.05 -47.69 17.15
N LYS A 111 -36.16 -48.39 17.41
CA LYS A 111 -37.50 -48.00 16.95
C LYS A 111 -37.92 -46.65 17.52
N ALA A 112 -37.71 -46.43 18.82
CA ALA A 112 -38.08 -45.19 19.49
C ALA A 112 -37.27 -43.98 18.96
N VAL A 113 -35.93 -44.10 18.91
CA VAL A 113 -35.04 -43.04 18.41
C VAL A 113 -35.29 -42.74 16.94
N THR A 114 -35.45 -43.79 16.12
CA THR A 114 -35.61 -43.64 14.67
C THR A 114 -36.92 -42.96 14.30
N THR A 115 -38.02 -43.42 14.89
CA THR A 115 -39.37 -42.93 14.57
C THR A 115 -39.58 -41.50 15.06
N LYS A 116 -39.08 -41.16 16.25
CA LYS A 116 -39.35 -39.86 16.88
C LYS A 116 -38.34 -38.77 16.49
N TYR A 117 -37.07 -39.11 16.29
CA TYR A 117 -36.02 -38.09 16.22
C TYR A 117 -35.09 -38.23 15.01
N TYR A 118 -34.44 -39.39 14.87
CA TYR A 118 -33.33 -39.55 13.91
C TYR A 118 -33.76 -39.31 12.46
N SER A 119 -34.90 -39.86 12.03
CA SER A 119 -35.37 -39.70 10.64
C SER A 119 -35.69 -38.24 10.29
N ARG A 120 -36.21 -37.47 11.25
CA ARG A 120 -36.49 -36.04 11.07
C ARG A 120 -35.20 -35.23 10.98
N ALA A 121 -34.25 -35.49 11.88
CA ALA A 121 -32.93 -34.85 11.84
C ALA A 121 -32.21 -35.14 10.50
N LYS A 122 -32.25 -36.40 10.05
CA LYS A 122 -31.63 -36.85 8.79
C LYS A 122 -32.26 -36.20 7.55
N LYS A 123 -33.58 -35.96 7.57
CA LYS A 123 -34.28 -35.27 6.49
C LYS A 123 -33.98 -33.77 6.47
N ARG A 124 -33.86 -33.14 7.63
CA ARG A 124 -33.63 -31.69 7.77
C ARG A 124 -32.18 -31.30 7.46
N ASP A 125 -31.23 -32.09 7.93
CA ASP A 125 -29.81 -31.81 7.78
C ASP A 125 -29.12 -32.88 6.94
N LYS A 126 -28.82 -32.54 5.68
CA LYS A 126 -28.11 -33.44 4.75
C LYS A 126 -26.70 -33.76 5.23
N ASP A 127 -26.10 -32.88 6.04
CA ASP A 127 -24.80 -33.10 6.63
C ASP A 127 -24.86 -34.04 7.83
N PHE A 128 -26.05 -34.31 8.41
CA PHE A 128 -26.17 -35.28 9.48
C PHE A 128 -25.80 -36.67 8.95
N TRP A 129 -24.65 -37.20 9.35
CA TRP A 129 -24.26 -38.54 8.91
C TRP A 129 -24.95 -39.60 9.75
N GLY A 130 -24.76 -39.57 11.07
CA GLY A 130 -25.30 -40.60 11.93
C GLY A 130 -25.17 -40.37 13.43
N LEU A 131 -25.88 -41.22 14.17
CA LEU A 131 -25.83 -41.35 15.62
C LEU A 131 -25.25 -42.72 15.98
N HIS A 132 -24.33 -42.74 16.95
CA HIS A 132 -23.73 -43.95 17.52
C HIS A 132 -23.82 -43.87 19.05
N ILE A 133 -24.35 -44.91 19.67
CA ILE A 133 -24.40 -45.06 21.12
C ILE A 133 -23.33 -46.06 21.55
N ILE A 134 -22.52 -45.66 22.53
CA ILE A 134 -21.44 -46.45 23.10
C ILE A 134 -21.68 -46.53 24.61
N LEU A 135 -21.66 -47.74 25.18
CA LEU A 135 -21.83 -47.95 26.63
C LEU A 135 -20.54 -47.57 27.41
N PRO A 136 -20.60 -47.45 28.74
CA PRO A 136 -19.45 -47.05 29.56
C PRO A 136 -18.24 -47.97 29.43
N ASN A 137 -18.46 -49.25 29.14
CA ASN A 137 -17.41 -50.25 28.90
C ASN A 137 -16.87 -50.23 27.46
N ASN A 138 -17.04 -49.13 26.72
CA ASN A 138 -16.68 -49.00 25.30
C ASN A 138 -17.37 -50.00 24.35
N LEU A 139 -18.44 -50.68 24.79
CA LEU A 139 -19.22 -51.55 23.91
C LEU A 139 -20.07 -50.70 22.96
N SER A 140 -19.95 -50.95 21.66
CA SER A 140 -20.79 -50.33 20.63
C SER A 140 -22.22 -50.85 20.71
N PHE A 141 -23.11 -50.14 21.43
CA PHE A 141 -24.52 -50.53 21.59
C PHE A 141 -25.30 -50.49 20.29
N ILE A 142 -25.30 -49.34 19.60
CA ILE A 142 -25.99 -49.23 18.30
C ILE A 142 -25.45 -48.08 17.46
N ARG A 143 -25.28 -48.34 16.15
CA ARG A 143 -25.10 -47.30 15.14
C ARG A 143 -26.43 -47.12 14.42
N VAL A 144 -27.20 -46.09 14.78
CA VAL A 144 -28.57 -45.89 14.24
C VAL A 144 -28.58 -45.81 12.71
N HIS A 145 -27.53 -45.28 12.11
CA HIS A 145 -27.34 -45.18 10.66
C HIS A 145 -26.94 -46.51 9.98
N LYS A 146 -26.48 -47.50 10.74
CA LYS A 146 -26.09 -48.84 10.29
C LYS A 146 -26.35 -49.86 11.43
N PRO A 147 -27.63 -50.15 11.74
CA PRO A 147 -28.00 -50.84 12.97
C PRO A 147 -27.38 -52.24 13.07
N HIS A 148 -27.15 -52.93 11.94
CA HIS A 148 -26.57 -54.28 11.89
C HIS A 148 -25.03 -54.34 12.08
N VAL A 149 -24.34 -53.21 12.25
CA VAL A 149 -22.86 -53.12 12.33
C VAL A 149 -22.36 -52.78 13.75
N ALA A 150 -23.26 -52.76 14.74
CA ALA A 150 -22.86 -52.60 16.14
C ALA A 150 -22.49 -53.97 16.76
N ASP A 151 -22.20 -54.03 18.07
CA ASP A 151 -21.85 -55.25 18.83
C ASP A 151 -20.36 -55.65 18.92
N GLU A 152 -19.45 -54.72 18.67
CA GLU A 152 -18.03 -54.92 18.94
C GLU A 152 -17.55 -54.00 20.08
N LEU A 153 -16.64 -54.52 20.89
CA LEU A 153 -15.90 -53.74 21.86
C LEU A 153 -14.95 -52.79 21.11
N ILE A 154 -15.08 -51.50 21.37
CA ILE A 154 -14.18 -50.50 20.79
C ILE A 154 -12.92 -50.48 21.66
N SER A 155 -11.77 -50.83 21.09
CA SER A 155 -10.48 -50.75 21.78
C SER A 155 -10.23 -49.33 22.29
N GLU A 156 -9.68 -49.21 23.50
CA GLU A 156 -9.31 -47.92 24.07
C GLU A 156 -8.35 -47.17 23.13
N GLY A 157 -8.59 -45.88 22.94
CA GLY A 157 -7.83 -45.02 22.04
C GLY A 157 -8.29 -45.08 20.58
N ALA A 158 -9.13 -46.05 20.18
CA ALA A 158 -9.68 -46.10 18.81
C ALA A 158 -10.69 -44.98 18.55
N LYS A 159 -11.38 -44.50 19.59
CA LYS A 159 -12.30 -43.35 19.54
C LYS A 159 -12.01 -42.39 20.72
N PRO A 160 -10.96 -41.55 20.62
CA PRO A 160 -10.49 -40.73 21.75
C PRO A 160 -11.54 -39.77 22.34
N LEU A 161 -12.45 -39.26 21.50
CA LEU A 161 -13.55 -38.39 21.96
C LEU A 161 -14.55 -39.16 22.84
N ILE A 162 -14.84 -40.41 22.50
CA ILE A 162 -15.69 -41.30 23.30
C ILE A 162 -14.99 -41.64 24.61
N ASP A 163 -13.73 -42.06 24.55
CA ASP A 163 -12.94 -42.40 25.75
C ASP A 163 -12.92 -41.23 26.73
N LYS A 164 -12.78 -40.00 26.23
CA LYS A 164 -12.83 -38.79 27.06
C LYS A 164 -14.19 -38.61 27.73
N VAL A 165 -15.30 -38.78 27.01
CA VAL A 165 -16.66 -38.65 27.57
C VAL A 165 -16.98 -39.77 28.55
N ASN A 166 -16.63 -41.02 28.24
CA ASN A 166 -16.80 -42.16 29.15
C ASN A 166 -16.00 -41.99 30.44
N LYS A 167 -14.85 -41.30 30.42
CA LYS A 167 -14.04 -41.01 31.62
C LYS A 167 -14.50 -39.77 32.39
N SER A 168 -14.91 -38.70 31.70
CA SER A 168 -15.22 -37.41 32.34
C SER A 168 -16.69 -37.15 32.57
N HIS A 169 -17.57 -37.88 31.88
CA HIS A 169 -19.01 -37.63 31.76
C HIS A 169 -19.33 -36.18 31.30
N GLN A 170 -18.41 -35.56 30.57
CA GLN A 170 -18.59 -34.22 29.99
C GLN A 170 -18.77 -34.29 28.48
N LEU A 171 -19.57 -33.37 27.94
CA LEU A 171 -19.68 -33.14 26.51
C LEU A 171 -18.29 -32.85 25.92
N VAL A 172 -17.95 -33.54 24.82
CA VAL A 172 -16.74 -33.26 24.05
C VAL A 172 -17.10 -33.13 22.58
N THR A 173 -16.51 -32.14 21.92
CA THR A 173 -16.66 -31.94 20.48
C THR A 173 -15.31 -31.87 19.81
N GLY A 174 -15.22 -32.37 18.58
CA GLY A 174 -13.97 -32.34 17.84
C GLY A 174 -14.15 -32.72 16.38
N PHE A 175 -13.13 -32.43 15.58
CA PHE A 175 -13.09 -32.85 14.19
C PHE A 175 -12.33 -34.17 14.06
N ASP A 176 -12.86 -35.09 13.26
CA ASP A 176 -12.24 -36.38 13.04
C ASP A 176 -12.50 -36.95 11.65
N ALA A 177 -11.50 -37.64 11.10
CA ALA A 177 -11.57 -38.28 9.81
C ALA A 177 -12.17 -39.69 9.93
N GLY A 178 -13.34 -39.90 9.34
CA GLY A 178 -13.95 -41.21 9.20
C GLY A 178 -13.63 -41.85 7.84
N LYS A 179 -13.97 -43.13 7.71
CA LYS A 179 -13.91 -43.87 6.42
C LYS A 179 -14.63 -43.14 5.26
N PHE A 180 -15.65 -42.34 5.57
CA PHE A 180 -16.57 -41.74 4.59
C PHE A 180 -16.44 -40.23 4.46
N GLY A 181 -15.48 -39.58 5.12
CA GLY A 181 -15.48 -38.12 5.18
C GLY A 181 -14.70 -37.57 6.36
N TYR A 182 -14.66 -36.25 6.40
CA TYR A 182 -14.26 -35.51 7.59
C TYR A 182 -15.52 -35.04 8.32
N PHE A 183 -15.54 -35.23 9.64
CA PHE A 183 -16.74 -35.05 10.44
C PHE A 183 -16.49 -34.12 11.62
N LEU A 184 -17.44 -33.23 11.89
CA LEU A 184 -17.64 -32.65 13.21
C LEU A 184 -18.34 -33.70 14.08
N ARG A 185 -17.69 -34.10 15.17
CA ARG A 185 -18.21 -35.03 16.16
C ARG A 185 -18.73 -34.24 17.36
N VAL A 186 -19.96 -34.51 17.76
CA VAL A 186 -20.55 -34.03 19.00
C VAL A 186 -20.83 -35.23 19.88
N VAL A 187 -20.08 -35.40 20.96
CA VAL A 187 -20.19 -36.55 21.86
C VAL A 187 -20.73 -36.09 23.20
N THR A 188 -21.96 -36.50 23.50
CA THR A 188 -22.68 -36.11 24.73
C THR A 188 -22.78 -37.29 25.69
N PRO A 189 -22.61 -37.08 27.01
CA PRO A 189 -22.91 -38.10 28.01
C PRO A 189 -24.43 -38.34 28.08
N ILE A 190 -24.83 -39.57 28.33
CA ILE A 190 -26.21 -39.99 28.53
C ILE A 190 -26.34 -40.40 29.99
N HIS A 191 -27.31 -39.81 30.69
CA HIS A 191 -27.63 -40.17 32.07
C HIS A 191 -29.06 -40.68 32.17
N SER A 192 -29.32 -41.57 33.12
CA SER A 192 -30.68 -41.97 33.49
C SER A 192 -31.41 -40.83 34.20
N LEU A 193 -32.71 -41.00 34.45
CA LEU A 193 -33.49 -40.05 35.25
C LEU A 193 -32.97 -39.93 36.69
N GLU A 194 -32.34 -40.99 37.20
CA GLU A 194 -31.66 -41.01 38.50
C GLU A 194 -30.20 -40.53 38.44
N ASN A 195 -29.80 -39.90 37.32
CA ASN A 195 -28.47 -39.35 37.08
C ASN A 195 -27.32 -40.40 37.00
N ASN A 196 -27.64 -41.67 36.74
CA ASN A 196 -26.63 -42.70 36.51
C ASN A 196 -26.09 -42.63 35.09
N TYR A 197 -24.77 -42.75 34.89
CA TYR A 197 -24.16 -42.72 33.56
C TYR A 197 -24.51 -43.99 32.76
N LEU A 198 -25.16 -43.81 31.61
CA LEU A 198 -25.61 -44.90 30.72
C LEU A 198 -24.73 -45.08 29.49
N GLY A 199 -23.84 -44.13 29.20
CA GLY A 199 -22.93 -44.17 28.05
C GLY A 199 -22.83 -42.84 27.30
N ALA A 200 -22.25 -42.87 26.12
CA ALA A 200 -22.03 -41.71 25.27
C ALA A 200 -22.82 -41.81 23.96
N ALA A 201 -23.40 -40.68 23.54
CA ALA A 201 -24.00 -40.50 22.22
C ALA A 201 -23.10 -39.66 21.33
N GLU A 202 -22.61 -40.25 20.23
CA GLU A 202 -21.83 -39.57 19.20
C GLU A 202 -22.71 -39.23 18.01
N PHE A 203 -22.89 -37.93 17.78
CA PHE A 203 -23.45 -37.36 16.58
C PHE A 203 -22.32 -37.05 15.60
N SER A 204 -22.46 -37.53 14.37
CA SER A 204 -21.48 -37.36 13.30
C SER A 204 -22.08 -36.44 12.24
N ILE A 205 -21.51 -35.25 12.07
CA ILE A 205 -21.93 -34.26 11.09
C ILE A 205 -20.84 -34.14 10.03
N SER A 206 -21.16 -34.45 8.79
CA SER A 206 -20.25 -34.27 7.66
C SER A 206 -19.96 -32.79 7.46
N ILE A 207 -18.70 -32.44 7.25
CA ILE A 207 -18.33 -31.06 6.92
C ILE A 207 -18.24 -30.83 5.40
N ASN A 208 -18.72 -31.79 4.60
CA ASN A 208 -18.60 -31.79 3.15
C ASN A 208 -19.31 -30.58 2.50
N SER A 209 -20.34 -30.04 3.12
CA SER A 209 -21.07 -28.88 2.59
C SER A 209 -20.50 -27.54 3.06
N LEU A 210 -19.52 -27.53 3.97
CA LEU A 210 -18.92 -26.29 4.51
C LEU A 210 -18.42 -25.35 3.41
N THR A 211 -17.70 -25.89 2.43
CA THR A 211 -17.17 -25.08 1.32
C THR A 211 -18.30 -24.49 0.47
N GLN A 212 -19.40 -25.23 0.30
CA GLN A 212 -20.59 -24.76 -0.42
C GLN A 212 -21.35 -23.67 0.36
N TYR A 213 -21.48 -23.78 1.69
CA TYR A 213 -22.05 -22.71 2.51
C TYR A 213 -21.21 -21.43 2.39
N ILE A 214 -19.87 -21.54 2.41
CA ILE A 214 -18.99 -20.37 2.23
C ILE A 214 -19.22 -19.67 0.89
N LYS A 215 -19.40 -20.45 -0.17
CA LYS A 215 -19.72 -19.91 -1.50
C LYS A 215 -21.12 -19.32 -1.58
N THR A 216 -22.12 -19.99 -1.02
CA THR A 216 -23.54 -19.60 -1.18
C THR A 216 -23.92 -18.45 -0.27
N ASP A 217 -23.50 -18.48 0.99
CA ASP A 217 -23.93 -17.53 2.02
C ASP A 217 -22.99 -16.32 2.10
N PHE A 218 -21.70 -16.49 1.76
CA PHE A 218 -20.68 -15.44 1.86
C PHE A 218 -20.05 -15.06 0.50
N GLY A 219 -20.38 -15.75 -0.59
CA GLY A 219 -19.87 -15.42 -1.92
C GLY A 219 -18.37 -15.67 -2.12
N HIS A 220 -17.74 -16.47 -1.27
CA HIS A 220 -16.29 -16.71 -1.31
C HIS A 220 -15.96 -18.12 -1.76
N GLU A 221 -14.90 -18.26 -2.56
CA GLU A 221 -14.39 -19.58 -2.92
C GLU A 221 -13.61 -20.15 -1.74
N SER A 222 -13.66 -21.47 -1.55
CA SER A 222 -12.95 -22.12 -0.44
C SER A 222 -12.40 -23.49 -0.80
N LEU A 223 -11.31 -23.83 -0.12
CA LEU A 223 -10.62 -25.11 -0.18
C LEU A 223 -10.51 -25.67 1.23
N PHE A 224 -11.03 -26.87 1.43
CA PHE A 224 -10.87 -27.61 2.66
C PHE A 224 -9.66 -28.55 2.55
N LEU A 225 -8.68 -28.30 3.41
CA LEU A 225 -7.40 -29.01 3.49
C LEU A 225 -7.36 -29.89 4.73
N ILE A 226 -6.72 -31.04 4.57
CA ILE A 226 -6.54 -32.00 5.66
C ILE A 226 -5.07 -32.43 5.76
N LYS A 227 -4.57 -32.56 7.00
CA LYS A 227 -3.19 -32.91 7.34
C LYS A 227 -3.13 -34.16 8.25
N ASN A 228 -2.08 -34.97 8.06
CA ASN A 228 -1.69 -36.06 8.98
C ASN A 228 -2.79 -37.09 9.33
N ILE A 229 -3.70 -37.41 8.39
CA ILE A 229 -4.67 -38.49 8.61
C ILE A 229 -3.98 -39.86 8.50
N LYS A 230 -4.08 -40.69 9.55
CA LYS A 230 -3.57 -42.07 9.55
C LYS A 230 -4.44 -43.06 8.75
N ASN A 231 -5.69 -42.70 8.49
CA ASN A 231 -6.66 -43.56 7.80
C ASN A 231 -6.36 -43.67 6.29
N LYS A 232 -5.52 -44.64 5.91
CA LYS A 232 -5.08 -44.87 4.52
C LYS A 232 -6.24 -45.07 3.52
N ALA A 233 -7.34 -45.70 3.95
CA ALA A 233 -8.50 -45.96 3.10
C ALA A 233 -9.24 -44.66 2.69
N PHE A 234 -9.15 -43.62 3.50
CA PHE A 234 -9.73 -42.31 3.22
C PHE A 234 -8.86 -41.47 2.26
N LEU A 235 -7.55 -41.74 2.21
CA LEU A 235 -6.57 -40.94 1.48
C LEU A 235 -6.32 -41.36 0.03
N TYR A 236 -6.77 -42.55 -0.38
CA TYR A 236 -6.37 -43.16 -1.65
C TYR A 236 -6.90 -42.41 -2.89
N ASN A 237 -7.98 -41.62 -2.74
CA ASN A 237 -8.68 -40.97 -3.86
C ASN A 237 -8.57 -39.44 -3.88
N LEU A 238 -7.72 -38.82 -3.04
CA LEU A 238 -7.64 -37.36 -2.90
C LEU A 238 -6.36 -36.81 -3.55
N PRO A 239 -6.43 -35.73 -4.34
CA PRO A 239 -5.25 -35.09 -4.91
C PRO A 239 -4.34 -34.54 -3.79
N ARG A 240 -3.04 -34.79 -3.93
CA ARG A 240 -2.00 -34.32 -3.01
C ARG A 240 -1.28 -33.13 -3.62
N THR A 241 -0.92 -32.16 -2.80
CA THR A 241 -0.04 -31.06 -3.18
C THR A 241 1.41 -31.35 -2.80
N ASP A 242 2.34 -30.60 -3.41
CA ASP A 242 3.80 -30.78 -3.26
C ASP A 242 4.30 -30.55 -1.83
N ASP A 243 3.50 -29.89 -0.98
CA ASP A 243 3.73 -29.63 0.46
C ASP A 243 3.23 -30.76 1.39
N GLY A 244 2.66 -31.84 0.82
CA GLY A 244 2.09 -32.96 1.56
C GLY A 244 0.69 -32.71 2.15
N LEU A 245 0.02 -31.59 1.81
CA LEU A 245 -1.37 -31.35 2.17
C LEU A 245 -2.32 -32.09 1.21
N ILE A 246 -3.48 -32.49 1.74
CA ILE A 246 -4.49 -33.24 0.97
C ILE A 246 -5.66 -32.31 0.68
N HIS A 247 -5.91 -32.08 -0.60
CA HIS A 247 -7.07 -31.33 -1.09
C HIS A 247 -8.31 -32.19 -0.91
N PHE A 248 -9.09 -31.91 0.13
CA PHE A 248 -10.29 -32.70 0.41
C PHE A 248 -11.47 -32.29 -0.45
N LYS A 249 -11.78 -30.98 -0.45
CA LYS A 249 -12.88 -30.44 -1.25
C LYS A 249 -12.67 -28.97 -1.54
N SER A 250 -12.91 -28.55 -2.78
CA SER A 250 -12.89 -27.14 -3.17
C SER A 250 -14.15 -26.75 -3.92
N THR A 251 -14.47 -25.47 -3.90
CA THR A 251 -15.54 -24.90 -4.74
C THR A 251 -15.06 -24.53 -6.15
N ASP A 252 -13.75 -24.31 -6.33
CA ASP A 252 -13.08 -24.12 -7.61
C ASP A 252 -11.68 -24.77 -7.57
N SER A 253 -11.54 -25.96 -8.12
CA SER A 253 -10.26 -26.69 -8.12
C SER A 253 -9.17 -26.01 -8.95
N LYS A 254 -9.52 -25.22 -9.97
CA LYS A 254 -8.55 -24.54 -10.85
C LYS A 254 -8.00 -23.28 -10.18
N LEU A 255 -8.84 -22.54 -9.47
CA LEU A 255 -8.37 -21.42 -8.65
C LEU A 255 -7.35 -21.89 -7.61
N PHE A 256 -7.67 -22.94 -6.87
CA PHE A 256 -6.82 -23.44 -5.80
C PHE A 256 -5.61 -24.26 -6.27
N SER A 257 -5.47 -24.60 -7.55
CA SER A 257 -4.22 -25.21 -8.07
C SER A 257 -3.05 -24.23 -8.08
N GLN A 258 -3.34 -22.92 -8.07
CA GLN A 258 -2.34 -21.86 -7.98
C GLN A 258 -1.99 -21.48 -6.54
N TYR A 259 -2.75 -21.98 -5.55
CA TYR A 259 -2.48 -21.69 -4.16
C TYR A 259 -1.13 -22.26 -3.74
N ARG A 260 -0.37 -21.45 -2.99
CA ARG A 260 0.91 -21.81 -2.37
C ARG A 260 0.81 -21.50 -0.87
N THR A 261 1.39 -22.37 -0.05
CA THR A 261 1.30 -22.31 1.42
C THR A 261 2.19 -21.26 2.08
N ASP A 262 3.15 -20.73 1.34
CA ASP A 262 4.37 -20.18 1.95
C ASP A 262 4.27 -18.69 2.27
N ASP A 263 3.28 -17.99 1.71
CA ASP A 263 3.11 -16.57 2.01
C ASP A 263 1.71 -16.11 1.61
N HIS A 264 1.00 -15.43 2.52
CA HIS A 264 -0.32 -14.78 2.38
C HIS A 264 -0.83 -14.69 0.92
N SER A 265 -1.31 -15.80 0.37
CA SER A 265 -1.17 -15.99 -1.08
C SER A 265 -2.21 -15.17 -1.83
N LEU A 266 -1.70 -14.13 -2.48
CA LEU A 266 -2.38 -13.49 -3.58
C LEU A 266 -2.51 -14.51 -4.70
N ILE A 267 -3.73 -14.91 -5.05
CA ILE A 267 -3.99 -15.81 -6.17
C ILE A 267 -4.50 -14.96 -7.34
N GLN A 268 -3.89 -15.09 -8.51
CA GLN A 268 -4.32 -14.40 -9.73
C GLN A 268 -4.95 -15.38 -10.72
N TYR A 269 -6.27 -15.32 -10.84
CA TYR A 269 -7.04 -16.27 -11.64
C TYR A 269 -8.17 -15.56 -12.40
N ASN A 270 -8.32 -15.82 -13.71
CA ASN A 270 -9.36 -15.25 -14.57
C ASN A 270 -9.51 -13.71 -14.46
N ASN A 271 -8.40 -12.97 -14.55
CA ASN A 271 -8.35 -11.51 -14.39
C ASN A 271 -8.86 -10.98 -13.03
N LYS A 272 -8.95 -11.86 -12.04
CA LYS A 272 -9.28 -11.51 -10.66
C LYS A 272 -8.10 -11.77 -9.74
N SER A 273 -8.02 -10.98 -8.69
CA SER A 273 -7.04 -11.15 -7.63
C SER A 273 -7.74 -11.54 -6.36
N TYR A 274 -7.29 -12.64 -5.75
CA TYR A 274 -7.86 -13.17 -4.53
C TYR A 274 -6.85 -13.09 -3.39
N SER A 275 -7.31 -12.74 -2.19
CA SER A 275 -6.55 -12.93 -0.96
C SER A 275 -6.98 -14.23 -0.30
N ALA A 276 -6.04 -15.13 -0.06
CA ALA A 276 -6.32 -16.39 0.61
C ALA A 276 -6.11 -16.29 2.14
N ILE A 277 -7.14 -16.64 2.91
CA ILE A 277 -7.06 -16.76 4.37
C ILE A 277 -7.03 -18.23 4.76
N SER A 278 -6.09 -18.59 5.64
CA SER A 278 -6.07 -19.90 6.30
C SER A 278 -6.77 -19.85 7.66
N ILE A 279 -7.79 -20.68 7.85
CA ILE A 279 -8.54 -20.85 9.09
C ILE A 279 -8.28 -22.27 9.62
N GLU A 280 -7.67 -22.38 10.80
CA GLU A 280 -7.46 -23.67 11.45
C GLU A 280 -8.76 -24.15 12.10
N LEU A 281 -9.32 -25.26 11.62
CA LEU A 281 -10.50 -25.88 12.22
C LEU A 281 -10.12 -26.88 13.32
N SER A 282 -8.98 -27.55 13.14
CA SER A 282 -8.41 -28.51 14.10
C SER A 282 -6.92 -28.72 13.83
N LYS A 283 -6.25 -29.52 14.68
CA LYS A 283 -4.86 -29.94 14.45
C LYS A 283 -4.65 -30.69 13.12
N THR A 284 -5.72 -31.23 12.54
CA THR A 284 -5.66 -32.02 11.30
C THR A 284 -6.42 -31.37 10.15
N ALA A 285 -7.09 -30.23 10.34
CA ALA A 285 -7.93 -29.63 9.29
C ALA A 285 -7.77 -28.12 9.22
N LYS A 286 -7.66 -27.62 7.98
CA LYS A 286 -7.60 -26.20 7.66
C LYS A 286 -8.60 -25.87 6.56
N LEU A 287 -9.20 -24.71 6.65
CA LEU A 287 -10.08 -24.17 5.62
C LEU A 287 -9.40 -22.93 5.04
N ILE A 288 -9.15 -22.97 3.74
CA ILE A 288 -8.66 -21.82 2.98
C ILE A 288 -9.87 -21.13 2.35
N VAL A 289 -9.98 -19.82 2.53
CA VAL A 289 -11.03 -19.00 1.91
C VAL A 289 -10.36 -17.97 1.01
N ALA A 290 -10.72 -17.96 -0.27
CA ALA A 290 -10.22 -17.02 -1.27
C ALA A 290 -11.24 -15.90 -1.48
N ILE A 291 -10.82 -14.68 -1.18
CA ILE A 291 -11.66 -13.48 -1.22
C ILE A 291 -11.28 -12.65 -2.43
N ASP A 292 -12.24 -12.34 -3.28
CA ASP A 292 -12.04 -11.45 -4.42
C ASP A 292 -11.71 -10.03 -3.94
N ILE A 293 -10.45 -9.63 -4.08
CA ILE A 293 -9.94 -8.30 -3.75
C ILE A 293 -9.64 -7.47 -5.00
N THR A 294 -10.15 -7.89 -6.16
CA THR A 294 -9.90 -7.20 -7.45
C THR A 294 -10.28 -5.73 -7.39
N LYS A 295 -11.44 -5.42 -6.77
CA LYS A 295 -11.89 -4.03 -6.58
C LYS A 295 -10.88 -3.22 -5.76
N ILE A 296 -10.36 -3.78 -4.67
CA ILE A 296 -9.40 -3.11 -3.78
C ILE A 296 -8.09 -2.82 -4.53
N ILE A 297 -7.61 -3.78 -5.33
CA ILE A 297 -6.38 -3.60 -6.14
C ILE A 297 -6.61 -2.55 -7.24
N ASN A 298 -7.76 -2.58 -7.91
CA ASN A 298 -8.07 -1.60 -8.95
C ASN A 298 -8.19 -0.18 -8.38
N GLU A 299 -8.87 -0.02 -7.24
CA GLU A 299 -8.94 1.26 -6.53
C GLU A 299 -7.55 1.74 -6.11
N LYS A 300 -6.67 0.84 -5.66
CA LYS A 300 -5.27 1.15 -5.37
C LYS A 300 -4.54 1.68 -6.60
N ASN A 301 -4.63 0.98 -7.73
CA ASN A 301 -3.94 1.37 -8.96
C ASN A 301 -4.46 2.71 -9.52
N ILE A 302 -5.77 2.95 -9.50
CA ILE A 302 -6.36 4.23 -9.94
C ILE A 302 -5.83 5.38 -9.08
N PHE A 303 -5.77 5.18 -7.76
CA PHE A 303 -5.27 6.19 -6.83
C PHE A 303 -3.77 6.46 -7.04
N GLU A 304 -2.94 5.43 -7.22
CA GLU A 304 -1.51 5.61 -7.55
C GLU A 304 -1.31 6.40 -8.86
N ASN A 305 -2.10 6.10 -9.89
CA ASN A 305 -2.05 6.85 -11.16
C ASN A 305 -2.44 8.32 -10.99
N ASN A 306 -3.50 8.60 -10.23
CA ASN A 306 -3.94 9.97 -9.95
C ASN A 306 -2.88 10.76 -9.16
N ILE A 307 -2.18 10.12 -8.23
CA ILE A 307 -1.07 10.75 -7.49
C ILE A 307 0.11 11.05 -8.41
N ASN A 308 0.48 10.11 -9.27
CA ASN A 308 1.56 10.32 -10.23
C ASN A 308 1.24 11.49 -11.18
N ALA A 309 -0.01 11.61 -11.63
CA ALA A 309 -0.48 12.73 -12.43
C ALA A 309 -0.41 14.06 -11.65
N LEU A 310 -0.85 14.10 -10.39
CA LEU A 310 -0.78 15.30 -9.56
C LEU A 310 0.67 15.75 -9.33
N ILE A 311 1.57 14.81 -9.03
CA ILE A 311 3.01 15.07 -8.88
C ILE A 311 3.59 15.69 -10.17
N ALA A 312 3.26 15.11 -11.33
CA ALA A 312 3.73 15.64 -12.62
C ALA A 312 3.24 17.07 -12.88
N ILE A 313 1.98 17.37 -12.56
CA ILE A 313 1.41 18.73 -12.65
C ILE A 313 2.16 19.70 -11.73
N VAL A 314 2.42 19.31 -10.48
CA VAL A 314 3.13 20.14 -9.51
C VAL A 314 4.55 20.44 -10.01
N ILE A 315 5.29 19.43 -10.47
CA ILE A 315 6.64 19.61 -11.04
C ILE A 315 6.61 20.54 -12.25
N ALA A 316 5.61 20.41 -13.13
CA ALA A 316 5.45 21.26 -14.31
C ALA A 316 5.19 22.73 -13.93
N ILE A 317 4.27 22.99 -12.98
CA ILE A 317 3.97 24.34 -12.47
C ILE A 317 5.23 24.96 -11.85
N PHE A 318 5.93 24.21 -11.01
CA PHE A 318 7.15 24.70 -10.36
C PHE A 318 8.26 25.00 -11.37
N SER A 319 8.42 24.15 -12.38
CA SER A 319 9.39 24.35 -13.46
C SER A 319 9.02 25.58 -14.30
N MET A 320 7.73 25.81 -14.56
CA MET A 320 7.23 27.01 -15.24
C MET A 320 7.51 28.27 -14.41
N ILE A 321 7.18 28.27 -13.11
CA ILE A 321 7.48 29.40 -12.20
C ILE A 321 8.97 29.69 -12.17
N TRP A 322 9.81 28.66 -12.02
CA TRP A 322 11.26 28.80 -12.01
C TRP A 322 11.78 29.40 -13.31
N PHE A 323 11.26 28.96 -14.46
CA PHE A 323 11.62 29.50 -15.78
C PHE A 323 11.28 30.99 -15.88
N PHE A 324 10.07 31.40 -15.49
CA PHE A 324 9.65 32.80 -15.52
C PHE A 324 10.43 33.67 -14.52
N ALA A 325 10.62 33.21 -13.28
CA ALA A 325 11.38 33.93 -12.27
C ALA A 325 12.83 34.15 -12.71
N THR A 326 13.45 33.14 -13.31
CA THR A 326 14.81 33.23 -13.85
C THR A 326 14.87 34.24 -15.00
N ARG A 327 13.92 34.21 -15.94
CA ARG A 327 13.82 35.18 -17.04
C ARG A 327 13.66 36.61 -16.52
N PHE A 328 12.75 36.83 -15.57
CA PHE A 328 12.48 38.13 -14.96
C PHE A 328 13.72 38.69 -14.25
N TYR A 329 14.39 37.88 -13.43
CA TYR A 329 15.60 38.28 -12.70
C TYR A 329 16.73 38.70 -13.64
N ILE A 330 16.96 37.95 -14.72
CA ILE A 330 17.97 38.29 -15.74
C ILE A 330 17.65 39.62 -16.40
N ASN A 331 16.39 39.82 -16.79
CA ASN A 331 16.00 41.03 -17.51
C ASN A 331 16.20 42.28 -16.64
N ASN A 332 15.77 42.23 -15.38
CA ASN A 332 15.97 43.33 -14.44
C ASN A 332 17.45 43.64 -14.20
N ARG A 333 18.30 42.61 -14.04
CA ARG A 333 19.74 42.81 -13.88
C ARG A 333 20.38 43.48 -15.09
N ARG A 334 20.01 43.06 -16.31
CA ARG A 334 20.47 43.72 -17.56
C ARG A 334 20.07 45.19 -17.61
N HIS A 335 18.85 45.52 -17.21
CA HIS A 335 18.42 46.92 -17.13
C HIS A 335 19.31 47.73 -16.17
N THR A 336 19.63 47.17 -14.99
CA THR A 336 20.53 47.84 -14.03
C THR A 336 21.95 48.01 -14.57
N GLU A 337 22.49 47.00 -15.27
CA GLU A 337 23.82 47.08 -15.90
C GLU A 337 23.87 48.15 -16.99
N ILE A 338 22.85 48.22 -17.86
CA ILE A 338 22.74 49.26 -18.89
C ILE A 338 22.63 50.64 -18.26
N GLN A 339 21.83 50.80 -17.20
CA GLN A 339 21.72 52.08 -16.48
C GLN A 339 23.05 52.51 -15.86
N LEU A 340 23.79 51.58 -15.25
CA LEU A 340 25.10 51.86 -14.69
C LEU A 340 26.09 52.27 -15.79
N GLN A 341 26.08 51.56 -16.92
CA GLN A 341 26.95 51.87 -18.06
C GLN A 341 26.65 53.27 -18.63
N ASN A 342 25.37 53.61 -18.82
CA ASN A 342 24.96 54.92 -19.29
C ASN A 342 25.35 56.04 -18.30
N ALA A 343 25.21 55.81 -17.00
CA ALA A 343 25.64 56.78 -15.98
C ALA A 343 27.16 56.99 -16.00
N LEU A 344 27.94 55.91 -16.15
CA LEU A 344 29.39 55.97 -16.29
C LEU A 344 29.82 56.71 -17.56
N ASP A 345 29.14 56.48 -18.69
CA ASP A 345 29.46 57.17 -19.94
C ASP A 345 29.05 58.65 -19.88
N THR A 346 27.98 59.00 -19.18
CA THR A 346 27.60 60.41 -18.90
C THR A 346 28.67 61.12 -18.06
N ILE A 347 29.19 60.46 -17.02
CA ILE A 347 30.29 61.01 -16.21
C ILE A 347 31.53 61.26 -17.09
N LYS A 348 31.90 60.32 -17.97
CA LYS A 348 33.01 60.53 -18.91
C LYS A 348 32.81 61.74 -19.81
N THR A 349 31.61 61.96 -20.33
CA THR A 349 31.34 63.15 -21.17
C THR A 349 31.41 64.46 -20.39
N LEU A 350 31.12 64.44 -19.09
CA LEU A 350 31.29 65.61 -18.22
C LEU A 350 32.76 65.87 -17.90
N GLU A 351 33.60 64.83 -17.85
CA GLU A 351 35.07 64.94 -17.73
C GLU A 351 35.73 65.50 -19.01
N GLU A 352 35.04 65.50 -20.16
CA GLU A 352 35.52 66.06 -21.44
C GLU A 352 35.19 67.57 -21.61
N ILE A 353 34.60 68.22 -20.61
CA ILE A 353 34.34 69.67 -20.64
C ILE A 353 35.64 70.42 -20.35
N ILE A 354 36.17 71.13 -21.35
CA ILE A 354 37.33 72.00 -21.21
C ILE A 354 36.95 73.21 -20.33
N PRO A 355 37.53 73.36 -19.12
CA PRO A 355 37.22 74.50 -18.25
C PRO A 355 37.84 75.78 -18.80
N ILE A 356 37.01 76.70 -19.31
CA ILE A 356 37.43 78.02 -19.81
C ILE A 356 37.10 79.10 -18.78
N CYS A 357 38.05 79.98 -18.50
CA CYS A 357 37.83 81.14 -17.62
C CYS A 357 36.86 82.12 -18.29
N SER A 358 35.77 82.48 -17.62
CA SER A 358 34.76 83.40 -18.16
C SER A 358 35.22 84.85 -18.33
N TYR A 359 36.38 85.21 -17.78
CA TYR A 359 36.91 86.58 -17.84
C TYR A 359 38.04 86.73 -18.86
N CYS A 360 38.99 85.79 -18.89
CA CYS A 360 40.19 85.88 -19.73
C CYS A 360 40.29 84.79 -20.80
N HIS A 361 39.30 83.90 -20.88
CA HIS A 361 39.17 82.80 -21.85
C HIS A 361 40.36 81.81 -21.90
N LYS A 362 41.21 81.81 -20.87
CA LYS A 362 42.23 80.77 -20.67
C LYS A 362 41.58 79.42 -20.37
N ILE A 363 42.25 78.35 -20.78
CA ILE A 363 41.87 76.97 -20.46
C ILE A 363 42.63 76.53 -19.20
N ARG A 364 41.95 75.85 -18.27
CA ARG A 364 42.60 75.20 -17.13
C ARG A 364 42.97 73.76 -17.50
N ASP A 365 44.23 73.40 -17.32
CA ASP A 365 44.70 72.02 -17.52
C ASP A 365 44.41 71.11 -16.31
N ASP A 366 44.79 69.85 -16.44
CA ASP A 366 44.60 68.81 -15.41
C ASP A 366 45.43 69.06 -14.14
N GLU A 367 46.47 69.90 -14.22
CA GLU A 367 47.33 70.30 -13.09
C GLU A 367 46.83 71.58 -12.40
N GLY A 368 45.77 72.20 -12.95
CA GLY A 368 45.12 73.38 -12.41
C GLY A 368 45.72 74.71 -12.88
N ALA A 369 46.71 74.68 -13.78
CA ALA A 369 47.31 75.88 -14.36
C ALA A 369 46.43 76.44 -15.50
N TRP A 370 46.49 77.76 -15.70
CA TRP A 370 45.69 78.46 -16.70
C TRP A 370 46.56 78.90 -17.87
N ASP A 371 46.31 78.31 -19.04
CA ASP A 371 47.04 78.62 -20.26
C ASP A 371 46.12 79.21 -21.35
N ARG A 372 46.73 79.84 -22.35
CA ARG A 372 46.04 80.36 -23.52
C ARG A 372 45.40 79.23 -24.32
N ILE A 373 44.23 79.53 -24.89
CA ILE A 373 43.44 78.56 -25.66
C ILE A 373 44.22 78.03 -26.88
N GLU A 374 45.03 78.89 -27.50
CA GLU A 374 45.85 78.54 -28.66
C GLU A 374 46.94 77.53 -28.31
N SER A 375 47.54 77.64 -27.12
CA SER A 375 48.52 76.66 -26.62
C SER A 375 47.84 75.29 -26.48
N TYR A 376 46.71 75.26 -25.77
CA TYR A 376 45.96 74.02 -25.54
C TYR A 376 45.54 73.34 -26.85
N ILE A 377 45.01 74.09 -27.82
CA ILE A 377 44.60 73.53 -29.12
C ILE A 377 45.80 73.07 -29.95
N SER A 378 46.93 73.78 -29.90
CA SER A 378 48.15 73.38 -30.63
C SER A 378 48.76 72.09 -30.07
N ASP A 379 48.66 71.88 -28.76
CA ASP A 379 49.20 70.67 -28.09
C ASP A 379 48.28 69.44 -28.25
N HIS A 380 46.98 69.67 -28.43
CA HIS A 380 45.96 68.62 -28.49
C HIS A 380 45.38 68.39 -29.90
N SER A 381 45.87 69.11 -30.93
CA SER A 381 45.46 68.95 -32.33
C SER A 381 46.57 69.31 -33.30
N GLU A 382 46.39 69.03 -34.60
CA GLU A 382 47.37 69.43 -35.64
C GLU A 382 47.18 70.88 -36.14
N ALA A 383 46.36 71.69 -35.47
CA ALA A 383 46.07 73.05 -35.89
C ALA A 383 47.31 73.96 -35.75
N LYS A 384 47.51 74.84 -36.74
CA LYS A 384 48.57 75.88 -36.73
C LYS A 384 47.93 77.26 -36.72
N PHE A 385 48.34 78.10 -35.77
CA PHE A 385 47.84 79.46 -35.65
C PHE A 385 48.72 80.45 -36.41
N SER A 386 48.08 81.39 -37.12
CA SER A 386 48.73 82.56 -37.71
C SER A 386 48.20 83.83 -37.04
N HIS A 387 49.08 84.80 -36.79
CA HIS A 387 48.68 86.07 -36.20
C HIS A 387 48.09 86.99 -37.28
N GLY A 388 46.91 87.55 -37.03
CA GLY A 388 46.26 88.56 -37.87
C GLY A 388 45.44 89.50 -36.99
N ILE A 389 45.21 90.73 -37.45
CA ILE A 389 44.34 91.71 -36.78
C ILE A 389 43.04 91.82 -37.56
N CYS A 390 41.89 91.62 -36.89
CA CYS A 390 40.60 91.78 -37.57
C CYS A 390 40.31 93.26 -37.84
N PRO A 391 39.41 93.59 -38.78
CA PRO A 391 39.06 94.97 -39.09
C PRO A 391 38.58 95.78 -37.88
N ASP A 392 37.89 95.15 -36.93
CA ASP A 392 37.37 95.80 -35.73
C ASP A 392 38.50 96.15 -34.76
N CYS A 393 39.37 95.19 -34.41
CA CYS A 393 40.53 95.45 -33.57
C CYS A 393 41.49 96.45 -34.22
N PHE A 394 41.64 96.42 -35.55
CA PHE A 394 42.45 97.40 -36.26
C PHE A 394 41.87 98.81 -36.14
N LYS A 395 40.54 98.94 -36.21
CA LYS A 395 39.85 100.21 -36.03
C LYS A 395 39.98 100.73 -34.60
N GLU A 396 39.78 99.88 -33.59
CA GLU A 396 39.95 100.25 -32.18
C GLU A 396 41.37 100.69 -31.86
N GLU A 397 42.38 99.97 -32.35
CA GLU A 397 43.77 100.32 -32.05
C GLU A 397 44.20 101.59 -32.79
N LYS A 398 43.66 101.81 -34.00
CA LYS A 398 43.80 103.07 -34.73
C LYS A 398 43.12 104.23 -33.99
N GLU A 399 41.95 104.01 -33.38
CA GLU A 399 41.27 105.02 -32.57
C GLU A 399 42.04 105.34 -31.28
N LYS A 400 42.63 104.34 -30.62
CA LYS A 400 43.50 104.58 -29.45
C LYS A 400 44.76 105.37 -29.82
N LEU A 401 45.41 105.03 -30.93
CA LEU A 401 46.59 105.76 -31.42
C LEU A 401 46.27 107.21 -31.83
N ASN A 402 45.04 107.49 -32.25
CA ASN A 402 44.59 108.86 -32.55
C ASN A 402 44.20 109.66 -31.29
N ASN A 403 44.04 109.00 -30.14
CA ASN A 403 43.65 109.59 -28.86
C ASN A 403 44.80 109.61 -27.82
N MET A 404 46.01 109.21 -28.23
CA MET A 404 47.28 109.37 -27.50
C MET A 404 48.03 110.60 -28.02
#